data_AF-A0A936B476-F1
#
_entry.id   AF-A0A936B476-F1
#
_cell.length_a   1.000
_cell.length_b   1.000
_cell.length_c   1.000
_cell.angle_alpha   90.00
_cell.angle_beta   90.00
_cell.angle_gamma   90.00
#
_symmetry.space_group_name_H-M   'P 1'
#
loop_
_entity.id
_entity.type
_entity.pdbx_description
1 polymer ?
#
loop_
_entity_poly.entity_id
_entity_poly.type
_entity_poly.pdbx_seq_one_letter_code
_entity_poly.pdbx_strand_id
1 'polypeptide(L)'
;MVIELQRLYRDGWTDGLIFIKGILLCRSIELRWANNERNVSCVPEGVYPVAIIQHPKFGECLQVNGVKGRSGILVHVANDAQKELRGCIAPVFSLMGNGKGQHSKLALELYH
;
A
#
# COMPACT_ATOMS: atom_id res chain seq x y z
N MET A 1 -10.00 -9.78 -6.96
CA MET A 1 -10.34 -9.40 -5.56
C MET A 1 -10.49 -7.88 -5.50
N VAL A 2 -11.10 -7.34 -4.44
CA VAL A 2 -11.22 -5.89 -4.24
C VAL A 2 -10.74 -5.56 -2.83
N ILE A 3 -9.96 -4.50 -2.70
CA ILE A 3 -9.55 -3.93 -1.40
C ILE A 3 -10.12 -2.53 -1.25
N GLU A 4 -10.42 -2.15 -0.01
CA GLU A 4 -10.72 -0.78 0.35
C GLU A 4 -9.52 -0.18 1.11
N LEU A 5 -9.08 0.99 0.66
CA LEU A 5 -7.98 1.74 1.24
C LEU A 5 -8.55 2.96 1.98
N GLN A 6 -8.25 3.06 3.27
CA GLN A 6 -8.47 4.27 4.06
C GLN A 6 -7.13 4.82 4.53
N ARG A 7 -7.02 6.14 4.66
CA ARG A 7 -5.74 6.79 5.00
C ARG A 7 -5.84 7.74 6.17
N LEU A 8 -4.75 7.75 6.93
CA LEU A 8 -4.45 8.73 7.95
C LEU A 8 -3.19 9.49 7.52
N TYR A 9 -3.40 10.62 6.86
CA TYR A 9 -2.33 11.47 6.36
C TYR A 9 -1.52 12.05 7.54
N ARG A 10 -0.19 11.89 7.50
CA ARG A 10 0.75 12.40 8.50
C ARG A 10 1.62 13.48 7.87
N ASP A 11 2.35 14.20 8.72
CA ASP A 11 3.39 15.11 8.26
C ASP A 11 4.59 14.30 7.74
N GLY A 12 4.66 14.13 6.41
CA GLY A 12 5.79 13.47 5.73
C GLY A 12 5.58 12.01 5.29
N TRP A 13 4.50 11.33 5.71
CA TRP A 13 4.14 9.99 5.23
C TRP A 13 2.62 9.75 5.34
N THR A 14 2.17 8.55 4.98
CA THR A 14 0.78 8.14 5.25
C THR A 14 0.73 6.78 5.93
N ASP A 15 -0.06 6.68 7.00
CA ASP A 15 -0.48 5.40 7.54
C ASP A 15 -1.79 5.01 6.85
N GLY A 16 -1.93 3.77 6.42
CA GLY A 16 -3.15 3.28 5.80
C GLY A 16 -3.77 2.11 6.53
N LEU A 17 -5.05 1.87 6.22
CA LEU A 17 -5.82 0.71 6.63
C LEU A 17 -6.31 0.02 5.35
N ILE A 18 -6.13 -1.30 5.28
CA ILE A 18 -6.57 -2.10 4.14
C ILE A 18 -7.68 -3.04 4.60
N PHE A 19 -8.84 -2.95 3.95
CA PHE A 19 -10.01 -3.76 4.24
C PHE A 19 -10.36 -4.67 3.07
N ILE A 20 -10.94 -5.83 3.39
CA ILE A 20 -11.61 -6.71 2.44
C ILE A 20 -13.02 -6.97 2.98
N LYS A 21 -14.05 -6.65 2.18
CA LYS A 21 -15.47 -6.84 2.55
C LYS A 21 -15.81 -6.20 3.91
N GLY A 22 -15.27 -5.01 4.20
CA GLY A 22 -15.47 -4.28 5.46
C GLY A 22 -14.68 -4.80 6.66
N ILE A 23 -13.92 -5.88 6.51
CA ILE A 23 -13.05 -6.43 7.57
C ILE A 23 -11.66 -5.82 7.43
N LEU A 24 -11.15 -5.22 8.50
CA LEU A 24 -9.77 -4.72 8.56
C LEU A 24 -8.81 -5.91 8.47
N LEU A 25 -8.03 -5.96 7.39
CA LEU A 25 -7.08 -7.04 7.17
C LEU A 25 -5.71 -6.73 7.78
N CYS A 26 -5.19 -5.53 7.47
CA CYS A 26 -3.89 -5.06 7.97
C CYS A 26 -3.79 -3.55 7.84
N ARG A 27 -2.68 -2.99 8.33
CA ARG A 27 -2.31 -1.59 8.11
C ARG A 27 -1.38 -1.48 6.90
N SER A 28 -1.08 -0.26 6.49
CA SER A 28 -0.02 0.01 5.51
C SER A 28 0.82 1.22 5.88
N ILE A 29 2.03 1.25 5.34
CA ILE A 29 2.85 2.46 5.24
C ILE A 29 2.94 2.87 3.78
N GLU A 30 2.83 4.16 3.52
CA GLU A 30 2.88 4.76 2.19
C GLU A 30 3.66 6.08 2.25
N LEU A 31 4.04 6.61 1.07
CA LEU A 31 4.54 7.98 0.98
C LEU A 31 3.45 8.99 1.38
N ARG A 32 3.84 10.24 1.64
CA ARG A 32 2.90 11.34 1.91
C ARG A 32 1.91 11.52 0.76
N TRP A 33 0.78 12.17 1.03
CA TRP A 33 -0.06 12.68 -0.04
C TRP A 33 0.63 13.84 -0.76
N ALA A 34 0.69 13.74 -2.08
CA ALA A 34 1.19 14.78 -2.97
C ALA A 34 0.32 14.81 -4.23
N ASN A 35 -0.98 15.03 -4.06
CA ASN A 35 -1.95 15.19 -5.16
C ASN A 35 -1.92 14.05 -6.18
N ASN A 36 -1.77 12.81 -5.72
CA ASN A 36 -1.68 11.62 -6.56
C ASN A 36 -0.50 11.68 -7.58
N GLU A 37 0.56 12.43 -7.29
CA GLU A 37 1.73 12.54 -8.16
C GLU A 37 2.53 11.22 -8.21
N ARG A 38 3.01 10.88 -9.41
CA ARG A 38 3.76 9.63 -9.65
C ARG A 38 5.05 9.61 -8.82
N ASN A 39 5.39 8.44 -8.29
CA ASN A 39 6.62 8.16 -7.54
C ASN A 39 6.80 8.86 -6.18
N VAL A 40 6.03 9.91 -5.88
CA VAL A 40 6.19 10.71 -4.65
C VAL A 40 4.95 10.75 -3.76
N SER A 41 3.80 10.28 -4.26
CA SER A 41 2.52 10.28 -3.55
C SER A 41 2.03 8.86 -3.24
N CYS A 42 1.31 8.69 -2.13
CA CYS A 42 0.29 7.64 -2.02
C CYS A 42 -0.82 7.84 -3.08
N VAL A 43 -1.64 6.81 -3.35
CA VAL A 43 -2.78 6.92 -4.29
C VAL A 43 -3.99 7.57 -3.58
N PRO A 44 -5.17 7.79 -4.19
CA PRO A 44 -6.37 8.25 -3.47
C PRO A 44 -6.98 7.13 -2.63
N GLU A 45 -7.78 7.48 -1.63
CA GLU A 45 -8.52 6.52 -0.82
C GLU A 45 -9.71 5.97 -1.62
N GLY A 46 -10.22 4.81 -1.23
CA GLY A 46 -11.36 4.19 -1.89
C GLY A 46 -11.15 2.72 -2.22
N VAL A 47 -12.00 2.23 -3.11
CA VAL A 47 -12.17 0.80 -3.39
C VAL A 47 -11.54 0.47 -4.74
N TYR A 48 -10.60 -0.47 -4.73
CA TYR A 48 -9.81 -0.80 -5.91
C TYR A 48 -9.82 -2.31 -6.21
N PRO A 49 -10.07 -2.71 -7.47
CA PRO A 49 -9.81 -4.07 -7.89
C PRO A 49 -8.31 -4.38 -7.86
N VAL A 50 -7.98 -5.56 -7.35
CA VAL A 50 -6.61 -6.07 -7.28
C VAL A 50 -6.49 -7.44 -7.91
N ALA A 51 -5.32 -7.68 -8.49
CA ALA A 51 -4.88 -8.98 -9.01
C ALA A 51 -3.57 -9.39 -8.34
N ILE A 52 -3.46 -10.65 -7.95
CA ILE A 52 -2.17 -11.24 -7.54
C ILE A 52 -1.32 -11.41 -8.80
N ILE A 53 -0.08 -10.94 -8.76
CA ILE A 53 0.85 -11.02 -9.88
C ILE A 53 2.24 -11.46 -9.40
N GLN A 54 3.03 -12.01 -10.33
CA GLN A 54 4.46 -12.24 -10.12
C GLN A 54 5.27 -11.11 -10.77
N HIS A 55 5.88 -10.25 -9.95
CA HIS A 55 6.64 -9.09 -10.40
C HIS A 55 8.15 -9.38 -10.41
N PRO A 56 8.90 -9.04 -11.48
CA PRO A 56 10.31 -9.39 -11.61
C PRO A 56 11.22 -8.95 -10.46
N LYS A 57 10.91 -7.81 -9.83
CA LYS A 57 11.71 -7.27 -8.71
C LYS A 57 11.22 -7.72 -7.33
N PHE A 58 9.91 -7.86 -7.16
CA PHE A 58 9.30 -7.97 -5.83
C PHE A 58 8.77 -9.38 -5.55
N GLY A 59 8.83 -10.28 -6.54
CA GLY A 59 8.15 -11.56 -6.48
C GLY A 59 6.65 -11.36 -6.48
N GLU A 60 5.96 -12.18 -5.71
CA GLU A 60 4.51 -12.09 -5.58
C GLU A 60 4.06 -10.78 -4.92
N CYS A 61 3.08 -10.12 -5.52
CA CYS A 61 2.50 -8.89 -5.00
C CYS A 61 1.09 -8.68 -5.56
N LEU A 62 0.37 -7.68 -5.04
CA LEU A 62 -0.92 -7.29 -5.61
C LEU A 62 -0.74 -6.09 -6.54
N GLN A 63 -1.31 -6.15 -7.72
CA GLN A 63 -1.45 -4.99 -8.59
C GLN A 63 -2.78 -4.29 -8.31
N VAL A 64 -2.73 -3.01 -7.94
CA VAL A 64 -3.90 -2.15 -7.76
C VAL A 64 -4.27 -1.51 -9.09
N ASN A 65 -5.51 -1.73 -9.53
CA ASN A 65 -6.04 -1.26 -10.80
C ASN A 65 -7.10 -0.17 -10.60
N GLY A 66 -7.36 0.63 -11.64
CA GLY A 66 -8.42 1.65 -11.61
C GLY A 66 -8.07 2.94 -10.88
N VAL A 67 -6.79 3.18 -10.53
CA VAL A 67 -6.36 4.46 -9.97
C VAL A 67 -6.38 5.54 -11.05
N LYS A 68 -7.27 6.52 -10.95
CA LYS A 68 -7.38 7.61 -11.95
C LYS A 68 -6.04 8.34 -12.11
N GLY A 69 -5.53 8.41 -13.35
CA GLY A 69 -4.28 9.10 -13.67
C GLY A 69 -2.99 8.40 -13.24
N ARG A 70 -3.06 7.18 -12.68
CA ARG A 70 -1.88 6.41 -12.25
C ARG A 70 -1.99 4.93 -12.61
N SER A 71 -0.84 4.30 -12.76
CA SER A 71 -0.67 2.88 -13.05
C SER A 71 0.58 2.34 -12.37
N GLY A 72 0.76 1.02 -12.38
CA GLY A 72 1.92 0.35 -11.79
C GLY A 72 1.95 0.41 -10.25
N ILE A 73 0.78 0.51 -9.63
CA ILE A 73 0.64 0.56 -8.18
C ILE A 73 0.65 -0.87 -7.65
N LEU A 74 1.59 -1.16 -6.77
CA LEU A 74 1.72 -2.47 -6.17
C LEU A 74 1.48 -2.40 -4.66
N VAL A 75 0.86 -3.43 -4.12
CA VAL A 75 0.95 -3.79 -2.70
C VAL A 75 2.05 -4.84 -2.58
N HIS A 76 3.20 -4.47 -2.02
CA HIS A 76 4.37 -5.35 -1.94
C HIS A 76 5.09 -5.23 -0.59
N VAL A 77 5.94 -6.21 -0.29
CA VAL A 77 6.72 -6.22 0.95
C VAL A 77 7.67 -5.01 1.01
N ALA A 78 7.58 -4.24 2.08
CA ALA A 78 8.52 -3.17 2.46
C ALA A 78 8.26 -2.73 3.92
N ASN A 79 9.27 -2.18 4.59
CA ASN A 79 9.17 -1.75 6.00
C ASN A 79 9.60 -0.29 6.22
N ASP A 80 10.13 0.39 5.19
CA ASP A 80 10.49 1.81 5.18
C ASP A 80 9.94 2.48 3.90
N ALA A 81 8.88 3.27 4.06
CA ALA A 81 8.18 3.88 2.94
C ALA A 81 9.08 4.80 2.11
N GLN A 82 9.95 5.57 2.74
CA GLN A 82 10.79 6.57 2.05
C GLN A 82 11.92 5.92 1.25
N LYS A 83 12.43 4.78 1.71
CA LYS A 83 13.53 4.08 1.04
C LYS A 83 13.06 3.09 -0.01
N GLU A 84 11.92 2.46 0.21
CA GLU A 84 11.52 1.27 -0.55
C GLU A 84 10.34 1.53 -1.49
N LEU A 85 9.56 2.59 -1.26
CA LEU A 85 8.37 2.89 -2.06
C LEU A 85 8.60 4.04 -3.04
N ARG A 86 7.92 3.94 -4.19
CA ARG A 86 7.77 5.01 -5.18
C ARG A 86 6.30 5.18 -5.49
N GLY A 87 5.52 5.41 -4.45
CA GLY A 87 4.05 5.51 -4.50
C GLY A 87 3.32 4.16 -4.56
N CYS A 88 4.01 3.06 -4.25
CA CYS A 88 3.40 1.77 -3.94
C CYS A 88 2.87 1.77 -2.49
N ILE A 89 2.23 0.66 -2.10
CA ILE A 89 1.65 0.44 -0.77
C ILE A 89 2.41 -0.72 -0.13
N ALA A 90 2.84 -0.56 1.12
CA ALA A 90 3.44 -1.66 1.88
C ALA A 90 2.48 -2.10 3.00
N PRO A 91 1.92 -3.31 2.94
CA PRO A 91 1.08 -3.82 4.02
C PRO A 91 1.96 -4.15 5.23
N VAL A 92 1.50 -3.89 6.44
CA VAL A 92 2.22 -4.15 7.71
C VAL A 92 1.22 -4.49 8.81
N PHE A 93 1.66 -5.19 9.85
CA PHE A 93 0.82 -5.41 11.04
C PHE A 93 1.04 -4.36 12.13
N SER A 94 2.25 -3.82 12.21
CA SER A 94 2.62 -2.82 13.23
C SER A 94 3.17 -1.57 12.57
N LEU A 95 2.70 -0.42 13.03
CA LEU A 95 3.25 0.89 12.66
C LEU A 95 4.30 1.30 13.70
N MET A 96 5.46 1.73 13.23
CA MET A 96 6.55 2.24 14.07
C MET A 96 6.66 3.78 14.04
N GLY A 97 5.82 4.42 13.20
CA GLY A 97 5.87 5.85 12.94
C GLY A 97 6.91 6.24 11.87
N ASN A 98 6.85 7.50 11.43
CA ASN A 98 7.75 8.09 10.45
C ASN A 98 7.90 7.25 9.16
N GLY A 99 6.77 6.75 8.64
CA GLY A 99 6.74 5.92 7.44
C GLY A 99 7.36 4.54 7.58
N LYS A 100 7.51 4.01 8.80
CA LYS A 100 8.06 2.68 9.06
C LYS A 100 7.05 1.73 9.69
N GLY A 101 7.16 0.46 9.36
CA GLY A 101 6.32 -0.60 9.89
C GLY A 101 7.03 -1.94 9.96
N GLN A 102 6.35 -2.95 10.47
CA GLN A 102 6.91 -4.29 10.65
C GLN A 102 5.94 -5.38 10.17
N HIS A 103 6.52 -6.56 9.92
CA HIS A 103 5.81 -7.77 9.51
C HIS A 103 5.14 -7.66 8.13
N SER A 104 5.76 -6.91 7.21
CA SER A 104 5.17 -6.67 5.89
C SER A 104 4.95 -7.93 5.06
N LYS A 105 5.89 -8.87 5.12
CA LYS A 105 5.78 -10.15 4.42
C LYS A 105 4.56 -10.95 4.90
N LEU A 106 4.41 -11.11 6.21
CA LEU A 106 3.27 -11.81 6.82
C LEU A 106 1.94 -11.10 6.49
N ALA A 107 1.94 -9.76 6.44
CA ALA A 107 0.75 -9.00 6.07
C ALA A 107 0.36 -9.17 4.60
N LEU A 108 1.33 -9.40 3.70
CA LEU A 108 1.06 -9.71 2.29
C LEU A 108 0.59 -11.16 2.07
N GLU A 109 0.94 -12.09 2.96
CA GLU A 109 0.49 -13.48 2.87
C GLU A 109 -1.01 -13.65 3.21
N LEU A 110 -1.67 -12.64 3.80
CA LEU A 110 -3.11 -12.66 4.08
C LEU A 110 -4.03 -12.60 2.85
N TYR A 111 -3.47 -12.37 1.67
CA TYR A 111 -4.23 -12.20 0.43
C TYR A 111 -4.39 -13.51 -0.39
N HIS A 112 -3.93 -14.64 0.16
CA HIS A 112 -4.12 -16.00 -0.35
C HIS A 112 -5.36 -16.65 0.26
#